data_AF-A0A1I5N9A2-F1
#
_entry.id   AF-A0A1I5N9A2-F1
#
_cell.length_a   1.000
_cell.length_b   1.000
_cell.length_c   1.000
_cell.angle_alpha   90.00
_cell.angle_beta   90.00
_cell.angle_gamma   90.00
#
_symmetry.space_group_name_H-M   'P 1'
#
loop_
_entity.id
_entity.type
_entity.pdbx_description
1 polymer ?
#
loop_
_entity_poly.entity_id
_entity_poly.type
_entity_poly.pdbx_seq_one_letter_code
_entity_poly.pdbx_strand_id
1 'polypeptide(L)'
;MNHKEIENLISDYSLMKREIIRLEELVHGIGGSASPSNDKLIAQYGLEAVMPKGSKEKSQIELKNLDRREQKLLKRIQVYQELIDFIEDAEELVNDTLQQMVYNCMMEGMSYRAIGKHLGISREKVRQTRDDLINHLCQNCQFCQSWRYLQYHKQYV
;
A
#
# COMPACT_ATOMS: atom_id res chain seq x y z
N MET A 1 -4.05 -16.69 -7.47
CA MET A 1 -3.57 -15.32 -7.69
C MET A 1 -2.72 -15.34 -8.94
N ASN A 2 -2.89 -14.40 -9.86
CA ASN A 2 -2.12 -14.36 -11.11
C ASN A 2 -0.80 -13.57 -10.90
N HIS A 3 0.29 -13.96 -11.57
CA HIS A 3 1.59 -13.30 -11.41
C HIS A 3 1.52 -11.81 -11.74
N LYS A 4 0.77 -11.45 -12.79
CA LYS A 4 0.54 -10.05 -13.17
C LYS A 4 -0.24 -9.26 -12.12
N GLU A 5 -1.14 -9.89 -11.39
CA GLU A 5 -1.89 -9.22 -10.31
C GLU A 5 -0.94 -8.83 -9.17
N ILE A 6 -0.02 -9.73 -8.80
CA ILE A 6 0.99 -9.47 -7.77
C ILE A 6 1.95 -8.36 -8.22
N GLU A 7 2.46 -8.45 -9.46
CA GLU A 7 3.36 -7.45 -10.03
C GLU A 7 2.76 -6.04 -10.01
N ASN A 8 1.49 -5.92 -10.46
CA ASN A 8 0.77 -4.66 -10.44
C ASN A 8 0.52 -4.17 -9.02
N LEU A 9 0.12 -5.07 -8.11
CA LEU A 9 -0.15 -4.73 -6.72
C LEU A 9 1.08 -4.14 -6.02
N ILE A 10 2.25 -4.75 -6.19
CA ILE A 10 3.52 -4.24 -5.62
C ILE A 10 3.87 -2.88 -6.24
N SER A 11 3.71 -2.75 -7.57
CA SER A 11 4.04 -1.50 -8.28
C SER A 11 3.10 -0.34 -7.92
N ASP A 12 1.83 -0.64 -7.66
CA ASP A 12 0.79 0.33 -7.29
C ASP A 12 0.95 0.84 -5.86
N TYR A 13 1.81 0.21 -5.03
CA TYR A 13 2.03 0.59 -3.64
C TYR A 13 2.30 2.09 -3.45
N SER A 14 3.26 2.66 -4.18
CA SER A 14 3.57 4.10 -4.07
C SER A 14 2.39 5.00 -4.47
N LEU A 15 1.60 4.57 -5.44
CA LEU A 15 0.41 5.29 -5.90
C LEU A 15 -0.70 5.21 -4.84
N MET A 16 -0.93 4.04 -4.26
CA MET A 16 -1.90 3.83 -3.17
C MET A 16 -1.55 4.69 -1.96
N LYS A 17 -0.27 4.75 -1.54
CA LYS A 17 0.16 5.62 -0.44
C LYS A 17 -0.12 7.11 -0.72
N ARG A 18 0.21 7.60 -1.92
CA ARG A 18 -0.08 9.00 -2.30
C ARG A 18 -1.58 9.28 -2.38
N GLU A 19 -2.36 8.33 -2.88
CA GLU A 19 -3.81 8.46 -3.00
C GLU A 19 -4.50 8.48 -1.63
N ILE A 20 -4.04 7.67 -0.67
CA ILE A 20 -4.52 7.74 0.72
C ILE A 20 -4.31 9.15 1.29
N ILE A 21 -3.10 9.69 1.18
CA ILE A 21 -2.79 11.05 1.66
C ILE A 21 -3.75 12.07 1.05
N ARG A 22 -3.93 12.03 -0.28
CA ARG A 22 -4.86 12.93 -0.99
C ARG A 22 -6.31 12.76 -0.52
N LEU A 23 -6.77 11.52 -0.30
CA LEU A 23 -8.13 11.23 0.14
C LEU A 23 -8.35 11.68 1.60
N GLU A 24 -7.36 11.51 2.47
CA GLU A 24 -7.39 11.99 3.85
C GLU A 24 -7.43 13.51 3.92
N GLU A 25 -6.65 14.21 3.10
CA GLU A 25 -6.73 15.67 2.95
C GLU A 25 -8.12 16.14 2.50
N LEU A 26 -8.75 15.40 1.58
CA LEU A 26 -10.11 15.70 1.11
C LEU A 26 -11.19 15.46 2.17
N VAL A 27 -11.03 14.45 3.01
CA VAL A 27 -11.99 14.10 4.08
C VAL A 27 -11.85 15.03 5.27
N HIS A 28 -10.63 15.40 5.66
CA HIS A 28 -10.39 16.28 6.80
C HIS A 28 -10.44 17.78 6.44
N GLY A 29 -10.39 18.09 5.13
CA GLY A 29 -10.54 19.43 4.60
C GLY A 29 -9.34 20.34 4.86
N ILE A 30 -9.13 21.27 3.94
CA ILE A 30 -8.33 22.48 4.12
C ILE A 30 -8.90 23.24 5.33
N GLY A 31 -8.41 22.90 6.52
CA GLY A 31 -8.94 23.34 7.82
C GLY A 31 -7.84 23.47 8.88
N GLY A 32 -6.59 23.64 8.46
CA GLY A 32 -5.43 24.00 9.28
C GLY A 32 -4.48 24.87 8.47
N SER A 33 -4.62 26.18 8.61
CA SER A 33 -3.88 27.25 7.93
C SER A 33 -2.35 27.07 7.85
N ALA A 34 -1.80 27.36 6.65
CA ALA A 34 -0.43 27.85 6.34
C ALA A 34 0.75 26.91 6.69
N SER A 35 1.88 26.83 6.00
CA SER A 35 2.61 27.69 5.07
C SER A 35 3.78 26.86 4.50
N PRO A 36 4.56 27.33 3.51
CA PRO A 36 5.73 26.61 3.02
C PRO A 36 6.84 26.74 4.06
N SER A 37 7.12 25.66 4.77
CA SER A 37 8.31 25.57 5.61
C SER A 37 8.91 24.20 5.45
N ASN A 38 10.07 24.19 4.81
CA ASN A 38 11.08 23.18 4.99
C ASN A 38 11.26 22.92 6.50
N ASP A 39 11.50 21.65 6.82
CA ASP A 39 11.86 21.09 8.13
C ASP A 39 10.69 20.72 9.06
N LYS A 40 10.66 19.43 9.40
CA LYS A 40 9.66 18.68 10.19
C LYS A 40 8.32 18.48 9.51
N LEU A 41 8.14 17.32 8.86
CA LEU A 41 6.95 16.44 8.96
C LEU A 41 7.18 15.19 8.07
N ILE A 42 8.35 14.56 8.22
CA ILE A 42 8.54 13.17 7.78
C ILE A 42 8.46 12.31 9.04
N ALA A 43 7.80 11.16 8.89
CA ALA A 43 7.64 10.05 9.82
C ALA A 43 6.52 10.23 10.85
N GLN A 44 5.32 9.81 10.44
CA GLN A 44 4.51 8.94 11.28
C GLN A 44 3.70 8.01 10.35
N TYR A 45 4.37 7.01 9.80
CA TYR A 45 3.68 5.82 9.30
C TYR A 45 3.35 4.96 10.52
N GLY A 46 2.06 4.89 10.81
CA GLY A 46 1.49 4.14 11.93
C GLY A 46 0.03 4.54 12.09
N LEU A 47 -0.83 3.57 12.33
CA LEU A 47 -2.29 3.72 12.53
C LEU A 47 -2.67 4.75 13.61
N GLU A 48 -1.72 5.21 14.42
CA GLU A 48 -1.94 6.15 15.52
C GLU A 48 -1.78 7.63 15.17
N ALA A 49 -1.24 7.98 14.00
CA ALA A 49 -0.84 9.37 13.73
C ALA A 49 -1.83 10.19 12.92
N VAL A 50 -2.69 9.53 12.16
CA VAL A 50 -3.73 10.19 11.34
C VAL A 50 -5.02 10.39 12.13
N MET A 51 -5.21 9.67 13.25
CA MET A 51 -6.41 9.82 14.05
C MET A 51 -6.27 10.96 15.06
N PRO A 52 -7.18 11.97 15.07
CA PRO A 52 -7.40 12.70 16.32
C PRO A 52 -7.75 11.66 17.38
N LYS A 53 -7.14 11.72 18.57
CA LYS A 53 -7.49 10.82 19.69
C LYS A 53 -8.96 11.04 20.05
N GLY A 54 -9.83 10.29 19.39
CA GLY A 54 -11.27 10.47 19.40
C GLY A 54 -11.92 9.20 18.86
N SER A 55 -12.24 8.31 19.80
CA SER A 55 -13.11 7.13 19.68
C SER A 55 -12.82 6.19 18.50
N LYS A 56 -12.19 5.05 18.83
CA LYS A 56 -12.28 3.81 18.04
C LYS A 56 -13.75 3.60 17.66
N GLU A 57 -14.03 3.52 16.37
CA GLU A 57 -15.37 3.39 15.78
C GLU A 57 -16.26 4.63 15.94
N LYS A 58 -16.35 5.43 14.86
CA LYS A 58 -17.63 6.11 14.59
C LYS A 58 -18.70 5.02 14.55
N SER A 59 -19.70 5.12 15.43
CA SER A 59 -20.76 4.11 15.51
C SER A 59 -21.40 3.92 14.13
N GLN A 60 -21.83 2.71 13.78
CA GLN A 60 -22.47 2.42 12.48
C GLN A 60 -23.61 3.39 12.11
N ILE A 61 -24.19 4.05 13.11
CA ILE A 61 -25.20 5.11 13.02
C ILE A 61 -24.63 6.43 12.47
N GLU A 62 -23.44 6.84 12.92
CA GLU A 62 -22.75 8.04 12.45
C GLU A 62 -22.29 7.88 10.99
N LEU A 63 -21.83 6.68 10.62
CA LEU A 63 -21.50 6.36 9.22
C LEU A 63 -22.73 6.48 8.31
N LYS A 64 -23.92 6.05 8.76
CA LYS A 64 -25.17 6.18 8.00
C LYS A 64 -25.61 7.64 7.81
N ASN A 65 -25.16 8.53 8.69
CA ASN A 65 -25.45 9.96 8.64
C ASN A 65 -24.44 10.77 7.81
N LEU A 66 -23.33 10.16 7.38
CA LEU A 66 -22.39 10.77 6.43
C LEU A 66 -23.01 10.87 5.04
N ASP A 67 -22.57 11.88 4.26
CA ASP A 67 -22.97 11.97 2.87
C ASP A 67 -22.43 10.75 2.09
N ARG A 68 -23.19 10.30 1.08
CA ARG A 68 -22.82 9.14 0.25
C ARG A 68 -21.45 9.30 -0.39
N ARG A 69 -21.01 10.54 -0.62
CA ARG A 69 -19.69 10.87 -1.13
C ARG A 69 -18.58 10.55 -0.12
N GLU A 70 -18.75 10.97 1.13
CA GLU A 70 -17.76 10.77 2.20
C GLU A 70 -17.60 9.27 2.52
N GLN A 71 -18.71 8.52 2.57
CA GLN A 71 -18.68 7.07 2.75
C GLN A 71 -17.84 6.38 1.66
N LYS A 72 -17.95 6.80 0.39
CA LYS A 72 -17.16 6.23 -0.70
C LYS A 72 -15.67 6.53 -0.57
N LEU A 73 -15.31 7.74 -0.10
CA LEU A 73 -13.91 8.11 0.11
C LEU A 73 -13.29 7.28 1.24
N LEU A 74 -13.99 7.16 2.37
CA LEU A 74 -13.53 6.36 3.51
C LEU A 74 -13.37 4.88 3.14
N LYS A 75 -14.34 4.30 2.41
CA LYS A 75 -14.22 2.92 1.90
C LYS A 75 -13.00 2.74 1.00
N ARG A 76 -12.72 3.71 0.14
CA ARG A 76 -11.54 3.66 -0.74
C ARG A 76 -10.24 3.72 0.06
N ILE A 77 -10.15 4.58 1.07
CA ILE A 77 -9.00 4.64 1.98
C ILE A 77 -8.78 3.29 2.66
N GLN A 78 -9.84 2.70 3.23
CA GLN A 78 -9.77 1.38 3.88
C GLN A 78 -9.25 0.29 2.95
N VAL A 79 -9.77 0.22 1.72
CA VAL A 79 -9.31 -0.75 0.72
C VAL A 79 -7.82 -0.58 0.39
N TYR A 80 -7.33 0.66 0.29
CA TYR A 80 -5.91 0.89 0.02
C TYR A 80 -5.03 0.55 1.24
N GLN A 81 -5.49 0.82 2.46
CA GLN A 81 -4.79 0.44 3.68
C GLN A 81 -4.64 -1.08 3.77
N GLU A 82 -5.73 -1.84 3.60
CA GLU A 82 -5.68 -3.31 3.61
C GLU A 82 -4.72 -3.88 2.54
N LEU A 83 -4.64 -3.25 1.37
CA LEU A 83 -3.72 -3.66 0.31
C LEU A 83 -2.27 -3.31 0.63
N ILE A 84 -2.02 -2.16 1.26
CA ILE A 84 -0.68 -1.75 1.70
C ILE A 84 -0.17 -2.69 2.78
N ASP A 85 -0.98 -2.96 3.81
CA ASP A 85 -0.64 -3.85 4.90
C ASP A 85 -0.27 -5.24 4.35
N PHE A 86 -1.06 -5.75 3.40
CA PHE A 86 -0.76 -7.01 2.71
C PHE A 86 0.58 -7.03 1.96
N ILE A 87 0.97 -5.90 1.34
CA ILE A 87 2.24 -5.79 0.61
C ILE A 87 3.41 -5.70 1.60
N GLU A 88 3.23 -5.01 2.72
CA GLU A 88 4.23 -4.90 3.79
C GLU A 88 4.44 -6.26 4.47
N ASP A 89 3.36 -6.98 4.81
CA ASP A 89 3.42 -8.36 5.32
C ASP A 89 4.11 -9.32 4.34
N ALA A 90 3.94 -9.10 3.04
CA ALA A 90 4.56 -9.93 2.01
C ALA A 90 6.07 -9.68 1.88
N GLU A 91 6.56 -8.47 2.22
CA GLU A 91 7.99 -8.16 2.25
C GLU A 91 8.70 -9.06 3.27
N GLU A 92 8.09 -9.28 4.44
CA GLU A 92 8.65 -10.12 5.51
C GLU A 92 8.84 -11.58 5.11
N LEU A 93 8.09 -12.06 4.11
CA LEU A 93 8.19 -13.43 3.59
C LEU A 93 9.34 -13.62 2.61
N VAL A 94 9.93 -12.54 2.10
CA VAL A 94 11.04 -12.61 1.13
C VAL A 94 12.35 -12.71 1.90
N ASN A 95 13.07 -13.83 1.77
CA ASN A 95 14.31 -14.06 2.52
C ASN A 95 15.60 -13.70 1.74
N ASP A 96 15.54 -13.68 0.40
CA ASP A 96 16.73 -13.37 -0.40
C ASP A 96 16.97 -11.85 -0.46
N THR A 97 18.19 -11.45 -0.09
CA THR A 97 18.61 -10.05 -0.05
C THR A 97 18.44 -9.32 -1.39
N LEU A 98 18.73 -9.99 -2.51
CA LEU A 98 18.59 -9.38 -3.83
C LEU A 98 17.11 -9.22 -4.20
N GLN A 99 16.28 -10.22 -3.89
CA GLN A 99 14.83 -10.15 -4.07
C GLN A 99 14.22 -9.03 -3.22
N GLN A 100 14.60 -8.90 -1.95
CA GLN A 100 14.16 -7.79 -1.07
C GLN A 100 14.52 -6.43 -1.67
N MET A 101 15.76 -6.23 -2.12
CA MET A 101 16.16 -4.96 -2.74
C MET A 101 15.33 -4.64 -3.99
N VAL A 102 15.09 -5.64 -4.84
CA VAL A 102 14.24 -5.46 -6.05
C VAL A 102 12.80 -5.15 -5.65
N TYR A 103 12.26 -5.83 -4.64
CA TYR A 103 10.92 -5.61 -4.11
C TYR A 103 10.75 -4.16 -3.62
N ASN A 104 11.69 -3.68 -2.81
CA ASN A 104 11.63 -2.35 -2.22
C ASN A 104 11.72 -1.26 -3.30
N CYS A 105 12.58 -1.47 -4.29
CA CYS A 105 12.63 -0.58 -5.44
C CYS A 105 11.33 -0.59 -6.27
N MET A 106 10.64 -1.74 -6.37
CA MET A 106 9.34 -1.82 -7.03
C MET A 106 8.25 -1.09 -6.23
N MET A 107 8.24 -1.24 -4.90
CA MET A 107 7.33 -0.50 -4.01
C MET A 107 7.51 1.01 -4.13
N GLU A 108 8.76 1.49 -4.26
CA GLU A 108 9.06 2.90 -4.50
C GLU A 108 8.57 3.41 -5.88
N GLY A 109 8.16 2.50 -6.77
CA GLY A 109 7.69 2.81 -8.12
C GLY A 109 8.82 3.01 -9.13
N MET A 110 10.02 2.47 -8.86
CA MET A 110 11.13 2.56 -9.81
C MET A 110 10.89 1.68 -11.04
N SER A 111 11.21 2.20 -12.24
CA SER A 111 11.20 1.38 -13.45
C SER A 111 12.33 0.33 -13.44
N TYR A 112 12.15 -0.82 -14.08
CA TYR A 112 13.20 -1.85 -14.17
C TYR A 112 14.54 -1.37 -14.73
N ARG A 113 14.53 -0.32 -15.56
CA ARG A 113 15.77 0.32 -16.04
C ARG A 113 16.47 1.09 -14.92
N ALA A 114 15.71 1.79 -14.07
CA ALA A 114 16.22 2.51 -12.92
C ALA A 114 16.73 1.53 -11.85
N ILE A 115 15.98 0.46 -11.57
CA ILE A 115 16.39 -0.60 -10.63
C ILE A 115 17.71 -1.23 -11.07
N GLY A 116 17.83 -1.61 -12.34
CA GLY A 116 19.08 -2.19 -12.85
C GLY A 116 20.27 -1.24 -12.72
N LYS A 117 20.06 0.07 -12.96
CA LYS A 117 21.11 1.07 -12.74
C LYS A 117 21.46 1.25 -11.26
N HIS A 118 20.46 1.25 -10.38
CA HIS A 118 20.64 1.42 -8.94
C HIS A 118 21.40 0.25 -8.31
N LEU A 119 21.05 -0.99 -8.70
CA LEU A 119 21.66 -2.22 -8.20
C LEU A 119 22.91 -2.67 -8.99
N GLY A 120 23.25 -1.99 -10.08
CA GLY A 120 24.38 -2.36 -10.94
C GLY A 120 24.17 -3.67 -11.74
N ILE A 121 22.92 -4.09 -11.96
CA ILE A 121 22.57 -5.33 -12.67
C ILE A 121 21.85 -5.05 -14.00
N SER A 122 21.84 -6.04 -14.88
CA SER A 122 21.13 -5.93 -16.15
C SER A 122 19.61 -5.87 -15.93
N ARG A 123 18.89 -5.18 -16.83
CA ARG A 123 17.42 -5.16 -16.81
C ARG A 123 16.82 -6.57 -16.84
N GLU A 124 17.47 -7.49 -17.54
CA GLU A 124 17.00 -8.87 -17.64
C GLU A 124 17.17 -9.62 -16.32
N LYS A 125 18.27 -9.38 -15.60
CA LYS A 125 18.45 -9.95 -14.27
C LYS A 125 17.40 -9.43 -13.29
N VAL A 126 17.05 -8.14 -13.35
CA VAL A 126 15.94 -7.58 -12.55
C VAL A 126 14.63 -8.31 -12.84
N ARG A 127 14.31 -8.56 -14.12
CA ARG A 127 13.10 -9.29 -14.51
C ARG A 127 13.08 -10.71 -13.95
N GLN A 128 14.19 -11.44 -14.10
CA GLN A 128 14.33 -12.80 -13.57
C GLN A 128 14.16 -12.81 -12.05
N THR A 129 14.86 -11.94 -11.33
CA THR A 129 14.74 -11.83 -9.88
C THR A 129 13.31 -11.50 -9.44
N ARG A 130 12.61 -10.63 -10.19
CA ARG A 130 11.21 -10.29 -9.95
C ARG A 130 10.27 -11.46 -10.24
N ASP A 131 10.52 -12.25 -11.28
CA ASP A 131 9.73 -13.45 -11.58
C ASP A 131 9.95 -14.53 -10.51
N ASP A 132 11.19 -14.74 -10.08
CA ASP A 132 11.56 -15.66 -9.00
C ASP A 132 10.91 -15.25 -7.66
N LEU A 133 10.89 -13.94 -7.36
CA LEU A 133 10.21 -13.38 -6.19
C LEU A 133 8.71 -13.68 -6.24
N ILE A 134 8.04 -13.40 -7.36
CA ILE A 134 6.60 -13.64 -7.50
C ILE A 134 6.30 -15.13 -7.36
N ASN A 135 7.12 -15.99 -7.95
CA ASN A 135 7.00 -17.44 -7.80
C ASN A 135 7.12 -17.86 -6.32
N HIS A 136 8.07 -17.28 -5.58
CA HIS A 136 8.23 -17.55 -4.15
C HIS A 136 7.00 -17.11 -3.34
N LEU A 137 6.46 -15.91 -3.59
CA LEU A 137 5.23 -15.45 -2.94
C LEU A 137 4.03 -16.34 -3.27
N CYS A 138 3.88 -16.77 -4.53
CA CYS A 138 2.81 -17.70 -4.93
C CYS A 138 2.90 -19.08 -4.28
N GLN A 139 4.11 -19.55 -3.97
CA GLN A 139 4.32 -20.83 -3.29
C GLN A 139 3.99 -20.74 -1.79
N ASN A 140 4.02 -19.55 -1.21
CA ASN A 140 3.67 -19.33 0.19
C ASN A 140 2.15 -19.45 0.41
N CYS A 141 1.75 -20.51 1.12
CA CYS A 141 0.35 -20.80 1.44
C CYS A 141 -0.30 -19.68 2.26
N GLN A 142 0.44 -19.10 3.22
CA GLN A 142 -0.03 -17.99 4.06
C GLN A 142 -0.40 -16.76 3.22
N PHE A 143 0.49 -16.35 2.32
CA PHE A 143 0.26 -15.25 1.38
C PHE A 143 -1.00 -15.47 0.54
N CYS A 144 -1.18 -16.68 -0.01
CA CYS A 144 -2.37 -17.02 -0.79
C CYS A 144 -3.66 -17.01 0.04
N GLN A 145 -3.61 -17.40 1.31
CA GLN A 145 -4.77 -17.38 2.21
C GLN A 145 -5.16 -15.94 2.57
N SER A 146 -4.19 -15.11 2.94
CA SER A 146 -4.40 -13.68 3.24
C SER A 146 -5.02 -12.95 2.05
N TRP A 147 -4.54 -13.23 0.82
CA TRP A 147 -5.13 -12.66 -0.39
C TRP A 147 -6.62 -13.05 -0.58
N ARG A 148 -6.96 -14.32 -0.37
CA ARG A 148 -8.35 -14.80 -0.50
C ARG A 148 -9.26 -14.17 0.55
N TYR A 149 -8.76 -13.98 1.76
CA TYR A 149 -9.47 -13.28 2.82
C TYR A 149 -9.78 -11.83 2.44
N LEU A 150 -8.79 -11.09 1.91
CA LEU A 150 -8.99 -9.73 1.43
C LEU A 150 -10.01 -9.64 0.28
N GLN A 151 -9.96 -10.60 -0.66
CA GLN A 151 -10.96 -10.66 -1.74
C GLN A 151 -12.38 -10.92 -1.23
N TYR A 152 -12.51 -11.77 -0.21
CA TYR A 152 -13.80 -12.00 0.44
C TYR A 152 -14.28 -10.73 1.13
N HIS A 153 -13.45 -10.06 1.92
CA HIS A 153 -13.82 -8.82 2.62
C HIS A 153 -14.34 -7.74 1.65
N LYS A 154 -13.69 -7.58 0.49
CA LYS A 154 -14.14 -6.68 -0.58
C LYS A 154 -15.53 -6.98 -1.15
N GLN A 155 -16.03 -8.22 -1.06
CA GLN A 155 -17.35 -8.58 -1.59
C GLN A 155 -18.51 -8.24 -0.63
N TYR A 156 -18.23 -8.04 0.66
CA TYR A 156 -19.25 -7.75 1.69
C TYR A 156 -19.27 -6.28 2.15
N VAL A 157 -18.37 -5.44 1.63
CA VAL A 157 -18.24 -4.00 1.93
C VAL A 157 -18.79 -3.14 0.80
#